data_AF-A0A9E6AMI0-F1
#
_entry.id   AF-A0A9E6AMI0-F1
#
_cell.length_a   1.000
_cell.length_b   1.000
_cell.length_c   1.000
_cell.angle_alpha   90.00
_cell.angle_beta   90.00
_cell.angle_gamma   90.00
#
_symmetry.space_group_name_H-M   'P 1'
#
loop_
_entity.id
_entity.type
_entity.pdbx_description
1 polymer ?
#
loop_
_entity_poly.entity_id
_entity_poly.type
_entity_poly.pdbx_seq_one_letter_code
_entity_poly.pdbx_strand_id
1 'polypeptide(L)'
;MKARPSIEKRRKERARQDKKREKSERRSDRKVEKADRPAREDGADPDIDHIVPGPQPIEVDTSLDRYVDPLAEVNSDESGQDEKAEA
;
A
#
# COMPACT_ATOMS: atom_id res chain seq x y z
N MET A 1 -35.65 -27.38 -22.19
CA MET A 1 -36.82 -27.11 -21.31
C MET A 1 -36.35 -26.42 -20.04
N LYS A 2 -36.91 -25.26 -19.70
CA LYS A 2 -36.57 -24.53 -18.47
C LYS A 2 -37.07 -25.33 -17.25
N ALA A 3 -36.27 -25.41 -16.19
CA ALA A 3 -36.65 -26.19 -15.01
C ALA A 3 -37.89 -25.57 -14.34
N ARG A 4 -38.75 -26.44 -13.78
CA ARG A 4 -39.99 -26.00 -13.13
C ARG A 4 -39.64 -25.11 -11.94
N PRO A 5 -40.26 -23.92 -11.76
CA PRO A 5 -39.91 -22.97 -10.70
C PRO A 5 -39.89 -23.55 -9.28
N SER A 6 -40.76 -24.53 -9.00
CA SER A 6 -40.80 -25.25 -7.71
C SER A 6 -39.50 -26.03 -7.42
N ILE A 7 -38.93 -26.68 -8.42
CA ILE A 7 -37.71 -27.47 -8.29
C ILE A 7 -36.52 -26.55 -8.06
N GLU A 8 -36.45 -25.43 -8.77
CA GLU A 8 -35.40 -24.43 -8.59
C GLU A 8 -35.43 -23.82 -7.17
N LYS A 9 -36.63 -23.47 -6.66
CA LYS A 9 -36.79 -23.00 -5.27
C LYS A 9 -36.28 -24.02 -4.26
N ARG A 10 -36.64 -25.31 -4.43
CA ARG A 10 -36.18 -26.39 -3.56
C ARG A 10 -34.66 -26.60 -3.61
N ARG A 11 -34.06 -26.55 -4.81
CA ARG A 11 -32.60 -26.63 -4.99
C ARG A 11 -31.89 -25.47 -4.30
N LYS A 12 -32.39 -24.25 -4.48
CA LYS A 12 -31.83 -23.05 -3.82
C LYS A 12 -31.89 -23.14 -2.30
N GLU A 13 -32.99 -23.67 -1.76
CA GLU A 13 -33.13 -23.83 -0.33
C GLU A 13 -32.17 -24.88 0.25
N ARG A 14 -32.03 -26.05 -0.41
CA ARG A 14 -31.01 -27.03 -0.01
C ARG A 14 -29.61 -26.42 -0.04
N ALA A 15 -29.24 -25.72 -1.12
CA ALA A 15 -27.94 -25.08 -1.23
C ALA A 15 -27.68 -24.05 -0.11
N ARG A 16 -28.72 -23.33 0.36
CA ARG A 16 -28.59 -22.43 1.52
C ARG A 16 -28.37 -23.20 2.82
N GLN A 17 -29.08 -24.31 3.02
CA GLN A 17 -28.93 -25.16 4.20
C GLN A 17 -27.54 -25.80 4.24
N ASP A 18 -27.08 -26.34 3.12
CA ASP A 18 -25.76 -26.96 2.98
C ASP A 18 -24.65 -25.93 3.27
N LYS A 19 -24.72 -24.74 2.66
CA LYS A 19 -23.78 -23.65 2.94
C LYS A 19 -23.79 -23.20 4.41
N LYS A 20 -24.95 -23.22 5.07
CA LYS A 20 -25.05 -22.89 6.50
C LYS A 20 -24.36 -23.97 7.35
N ARG A 21 -24.58 -25.26 7.04
CA ARG A 21 -23.95 -26.40 7.72
C ARG A 21 -22.43 -26.37 7.57
N GLU A 22 -21.94 -26.23 6.33
CA GLU A 22 -20.51 -26.12 6.05
C GLU A 22 -19.87 -24.93 6.79
N LYS A 23 -20.57 -23.79 6.83
CA LYS A 23 -20.08 -22.61 7.57
C LYS A 23 -20.07 -22.84 9.08
N SER A 24 -21.03 -23.57 9.64
CA SER A 24 -21.01 -23.92 11.06
C SER A 24 -19.89 -24.90 11.39
N GLU A 25 -19.67 -25.91 10.56
CA GLU A 25 -18.58 -26.89 10.70
C GLU A 25 -17.22 -26.19 10.63
N ARG A 26 -16.98 -25.37 9.59
CA ARG A 26 -15.74 -24.58 9.49
C ARG A 26 -15.54 -23.64 10.68
N ARG A 27 -16.61 -23.16 11.31
CA ARG A 27 -16.52 -22.33 12.52
C ARG A 27 -16.20 -23.14 13.77
N SER A 28 -16.72 -24.37 13.91
CA SER A 28 -16.32 -25.25 15.01
C SER A 28 -14.85 -25.65 14.86
N ASP A 29 -14.42 -26.00 13.66
CA ASP A 29 -13.05 -26.44 13.39
C ASP A 29 -12.05 -25.33 13.74
N ARG A 30 -12.29 -24.10 13.27
CA ARG A 30 -11.45 -22.94 13.64
C ARG A 30 -11.43 -22.63 15.13
N LYS A 31 -12.51 -22.92 15.87
CA LYS A 31 -12.54 -22.72 17.32
C LYS A 31 -11.64 -23.73 18.02
N VAL A 32 -11.68 -24.99 17.57
CA VAL A 32 -10.81 -26.06 18.05
C VAL A 32 -9.35 -25.73 17.71
N GLU A 33 -9.05 -25.43 16.44
CA GLU A 33 -7.70 -25.01 16.00
C GLU A 33 -7.16 -23.81 16.79
N LYS A 34 -8.02 -22.84 17.12
CA LYS A 34 -7.61 -21.67 17.92
C LYS A 34 -7.34 -22.04 19.38
N ALA A 35 -8.08 -22.99 19.95
CA ALA A 35 -7.89 -23.47 21.31
C ALA A 35 -6.62 -24.35 21.42
N ASP A 36 -6.35 -25.17 20.41
CA ASP A 36 -5.21 -26.09 20.37
C ASP A 36 -3.90 -25.41 19.97
N ARG A 37 -3.99 -24.25 19.30
CA ARG A 37 -2.80 -23.48 18.90
C ARG A 37 -2.03 -23.04 20.16
N PRO A 38 -0.72 -23.34 20.25
CA PRO A 38 0.08 -22.85 21.36
C PRO A 38 0.05 -21.32 21.40
N ALA A 39 0.10 -20.76 22.61
CA ALA A 39 0.33 -19.32 22.76
C ALA A 39 1.60 -18.97 21.97
N ARG A 40 1.57 -17.83 21.27
CA ARG A 40 2.81 -17.30 20.69
C ARG A 40 3.77 -17.06 21.84
N GLU A 41 5.02 -17.48 21.67
CA GLU A 41 6.07 -17.16 22.63
C GLU A 41 6.12 -15.63 22.80
N ASP A 42 6.35 -15.16 24.02
CA ASP A 42 6.41 -13.72 24.35
C ASP A 42 7.63 -13.00 23.73
N GLY A 43 8.37 -13.67 22.84
CA GLY A 43 9.41 -13.08 22.01
C GLY A 43 8.78 -12.35 20.82
N ALA A 44 9.18 -11.10 20.65
CA ALA A 44 8.79 -10.33 19.48
C ALA A 44 9.36 -10.99 18.20
N ASP A 45 8.60 -10.90 17.10
CA ASP A 45 8.93 -11.59 15.85
C ASP A 45 10.20 -10.94 15.26
N PRO A 46 11.28 -11.69 14.98
CA PRO A 46 12.51 -11.13 14.42
C PRO A 46 12.28 -10.27 13.17
N ASP A 47 11.24 -10.58 12.39
CA ASP A 47 10.88 -9.80 11.19
C ASP A 47 10.25 -8.43 11.54
N ILE A 48 9.62 -8.30 12.72
CA ILE A 48 8.90 -7.10 13.17
C ILE A 48 9.73 -6.24 14.12
N ASP A 49 10.71 -6.81 14.82
CA ASP A 49 11.49 -6.15 15.87
C ASP A 49 12.13 -4.81 15.47
N HIS A 50 12.44 -4.63 14.18
CA HIS A 50 13.09 -3.42 13.66
C HIS A 50 12.16 -2.50 12.87
N ILE A 51 10.89 -2.87 12.73
CA ILE A 51 9.92 -2.06 12.00
C ILE A 51 9.32 -1.05 12.96
N VAL A 52 9.66 0.23 12.77
CA VAL A 52 9.03 1.34 13.48
C VAL A 52 7.65 1.61 12.86
N PRO A 53 6.54 1.47 13.61
CA PRO A 53 5.21 1.81 13.10
C PRO A 53 5.13 3.30 12.80
N GLY A 54 4.80 3.66 11.56
CA GLY A 54 4.68 5.05 11.15
C GLY A 54 4.78 5.22 9.63
N PRO A 55 4.59 6.44 9.11
CA PRO A 55 4.92 6.74 7.73
C PRO A 55 6.42 6.54 7.52
N GLN A 56 6.80 5.84 6.44
CA GLN A 56 8.21 5.71 6.09
C GLN A 56 8.82 7.09 5.84
N PRO A 57 10.07 7.33 6.24
CA PRO A 57 10.73 8.58 5.98
C PRO A 57 10.74 8.85 4.47
N ILE A 58 10.29 10.05 4.09
CA ILE A 58 10.42 10.49 2.70
C ILE A 58 11.90 10.78 2.51
N GLU A 59 12.55 10.06 1.60
CA GLU A 59 13.90 10.40 1.16
C GLU A 59 13.86 11.76 0.47
N VAL A 60 14.16 12.81 1.21
CA VAL A 60 14.41 14.12 0.64
C VAL A 60 15.79 14.00 -0.02
N ASP A 61 15.82 13.91 -1.35
CA ASP A 61 17.07 13.95 -2.10
C ASP A 61 17.69 15.35 -1.91
N THR A 62 18.52 15.50 -0.88
CA THR A 62 19.28 16.72 -0.60
C THR A 62 20.54 16.79 -1.46
N SER A 63 20.60 16.13 -2.63
CA SER A 63 21.61 16.40 -3.65
C SER A 63 21.38 17.80 -4.23
N LEU A 64 21.77 18.79 -3.44
CA LEU A 64 21.86 20.22 -3.71
C LEU A 64 22.94 20.55 -4.78
N ASP A 65 23.05 19.70 -5.80
CA ASP A 65 24.01 19.81 -6.90
C ASP A 65 23.37 19.64 -8.28
N ARG A 66 22.04 19.42 -8.38
CA ARG A 66 21.34 19.31 -9.67
C ARG A 66 20.56 20.56 -10.08
N TYR A 67 20.39 21.55 -9.21
CA TYR A 67 19.76 22.81 -9.59
C TYR A 67 20.82 23.85 -9.94
N VAL A 68 21.49 23.66 -11.08
CA VAL A 68 22.16 24.77 -11.75
C VAL A 68 21.05 25.62 -12.34
N ASP A 69 20.82 26.81 -11.80
CA ASP A 69 19.88 27.79 -12.36
C ASP A 69 20.44 28.27 -13.72
N PRO A 70 19.86 27.87 -14.87
CA PRO A 70 20.42 28.17 -16.19
C PRO A 70 20.27 29.65 -16.58
N LEU A 71 19.66 30.49 -15.74
CA LEU A 71 19.46 31.91 -16.01
C LEU A 71 20.55 32.83 -15.43
N ALA A 72 21.52 32.29 -14.68
CA ALA A 72 22.57 33.10 -14.05
C ALA A 72 23.63 33.64 -15.03
N GLU A 73 23.77 33.09 -16.24
CA GLU A 73 24.86 33.43 -17.18
C GLU A 73 24.53 34.56 -18.18
N VAL A 74 23.28 35.06 -18.23
CA VAL A 74 22.87 35.93 -19.36
C VAL A 74 23.10 37.44 -19.12
N ASN A 75 23.42 37.89 -17.91
CA ASN A 75 23.41 39.33 -17.56
C ASN A 75 24.78 39.97 -17.28
N SER A 76 25.90 39.41 -17.74
CA SER A 76 27.23 40.01 -17.51
C SER A 76 27.83 40.82 -18.67
N ASP A 77 27.22 40.84 -19.86
CA ASP A 77 27.86 41.39 -21.08
C ASP A 77 27.22 42.67 -21.67
N GLU A 78 26.61 43.53 -20.85
CA GLU A 78 26.17 44.87 -21.29
C GLU A 78 26.62 45.99 -20.35
N SER A 79 27.93 46.29 -20.30
CA SER A 79 28.40 47.62 -19.93
C SER A 79 29.84 47.85 -20.40
N GLY A 80 30.03 48.42 -21.58
CA GLY A 80 31.39 48.71 -22.04
C GLY A 80 31.54 49.30 -23.44
N GLN A 81 30.62 50.14 -23.91
CA GLN A 81 30.87 50.99 -25.08
C GLN A 81 30.18 52.32 -24.87
N ASP A 82 30.89 53.26 -24.25
CA ASP A 82 30.70 54.71 -24.42
C ASP A 82 31.77 55.41 -23.59
N GLU A 83 33.01 55.51 -24.08
CA GLU A 83 33.97 56.58 -23.73
C GLU A 83 35.15 56.58 -24.71
N LYS A 84 34.92 57.02 -25.96
CA LYS A 84 35.98 57.59 -26.81
C LYS A 84 35.40 58.63 -27.76
N ALA A 85 35.07 59.78 -27.20
CA ALA A 85 35.12 61.05 -27.91
C ALA A 85 35.49 62.13 -26.88
N GLU A 86 36.74 62.60 -26.89
CA GLU A 86 37.15 64.00 -26.70
C GLU A 86 38.67 64.10 -26.41
N ALA A 87 39.27 65.13 -27.02
CA ALA A 87 40.66 65.61 -27.00
C ALA A 87 41.65 64.99 -27.99
#